data_AF-A0A9E1US42-F1
#
_entry.id   AF-A0A9E1US42-F1
#
_cell.length_a   1.000
_cell.length_b   1.000
_cell.length_c   1.000
_cell.angle_alpha   90.00
_cell.angle_beta   90.00
_cell.angle_gamma   90.00
#
_symmetry.space_group_name_H-M   'P 1'
#
loop_
_entity.id
_entity.type
_entity.pdbx_description
1 polymer ?
#
loop_
_entity_poly.entity_id
_entity_poly.type
_entity_poly.pdbx_seq_one_letter_code
_entity_poly.pdbx_strand_id
1 'polypeptide(L)' 'MERNAVIFGAGNIGRGFIGQLFCESGYAVTFVDVDDELIQALNDRAEY' A
#
# COMPACT_ATOMS: atom_id res chain seq x y z
N MET A 1 -6.52 19.18 -0.55
CA MET A 1 -6.40 18.15 -1.59
C MET A 1 -5.66 16.98 -0.97
N GLU A 2 -6.29 15.82 -0.96
CA GLU A 2 -5.62 14.57 -0.56
C GLU A 2 -4.57 14.21 -1.62
N ARG A 3 -3.36 13.85 -1.20
CA ARG A 3 -2.27 13.47 -2.11
C ARG A 3 -2.29 11.95 -2.25
N ASN A 4 -2.33 11.44 -3.48
CA ASN A 4 -2.42 10.00 -3.73
C ASN A 4 -1.06 9.45 -4.17
N ALA A 5 -0.73 8.25 -3.72
CA ALA A 5 0.45 7.49 -4.15
C ALA A 5 0.03 6.09 -4.60
N VAL A 6 0.50 5.67 -5.76
CA VAL A 6 0.32 4.30 -6.27
C VAL A 6 1.65 3.59 -6.20
N ILE A 7 1.70 2.44 -5.53
CA ILE A 7 2.91 1.64 -5.34
C ILE A 7 2.72 0.31 -6.05
N PHE A 8 3.54 0.07 -7.08
CA PHE A 8 3.64 -1.22 -7.74
C PHE A 8 4.59 -2.12 -6.95
N GLY A 9 4.09 -3.27 -6.49
CA GLY A 9 4.74 -4.15 -5.55
C GLY A 9 4.20 -3.95 -4.14
N ALA A 10 3.29 -4.81 -3.73
CA ALA A 10 2.67 -4.84 -2.40
C ALA A 10 3.44 -5.72 -1.42
N GLY A 11 4.64 -6.22 -1.74
CA GLY A 11 5.47 -7.04 -0.86
C GLY A 11 6.04 -6.29 0.36
N ASN A 12 6.96 -6.92 1.09
CA ASN A 12 7.48 -6.38 2.37
C ASN A 12 8.05 -4.97 2.26
N ILE A 13 8.84 -4.67 1.22
CA ILE A 13 9.41 -3.32 1.00
C ILE A 13 8.33 -2.31 0.59
N GLY A 14 7.35 -2.76 -0.18
CA GLY A 14 6.19 -1.95 -0.56
C GLY A 14 5.44 -1.49 0.68
N ARG A 15 5.09 -2.42 1.59
CA ARG A 15 4.27 -2.09 2.77
C ARG A 15 5.07 -1.48 3.91
N GLY A 16 6.19 -2.10 4.29
CA GLY A 16 6.96 -1.77 5.49
C GLY A 16 8.04 -0.70 5.31
N PHE A 17 8.19 -0.13 4.11
CA PHE A 17 9.10 0.99 3.89
C PHE A 17 8.47 2.09 3.05
N ILE A 18 8.24 1.84 1.75
CA ILE A 18 7.78 2.90 0.83
C ILE A 18 6.36 3.34 1.16
N GLY A 19 5.44 2.39 1.33
CA GLY A 19 4.05 2.63 1.68
C GLY A 19 3.90 3.29 3.04
N GLN A 20 4.62 2.81 4.05
CA GLN A 20 4.68 3.44 5.35
C GLN A 20 5.15 4.91 5.26
N LEU A 21 6.24 5.19 4.53
CA LEU A 21 6.75 6.55 4.37
C LEU A 21 5.71 7.48 3.73
N PHE A 22 5.00 7.04 2.70
CA PHE A 22 3.95 7.84 2.05
C PHE A 22 2.75 8.05 2.97
N CYS A 23 2.32 7.02 3.69
CA CYS A 23 1.24 7.10 4.67
C CYS A 23 1.58 8.11 5.79
N GLU A 24 2.77 8.02 6.37
CA GLU A 24 3.28 8.96 7.38
C GLU A 24 3.42 10.39 6.85
N SER A 25 3.66 10.55 5.55
CA SER A 25 3.71 11.84 4.85
C SER A 25 2.32 12.41 4.50
N GLY A 26 1.24 11.72 4.89
CA GLY A 26 -0.15 12.12 4.66
C GLY A 26 -0.63 11.88 3.23
N TYR A 27 -0.13 10.82 2.58
CA TYR A 27 -0.66 10.36 1.29
C TYR A 27 -1.64 9.21 1.50
N ALA A 28 -2.70 9.17 0.68
CA ALA A 28 -3.49 7.97 0.50
C ALA A 28 -2.75 7.01 -0.44
N VAL A 29 -2.44 5.81 0.06
CA VAL A 29 -1.62 4.82 -0.65
C VAL A 29 -2.52 3.76 -1.26
N THR A 30 -2.28 3.42 -2.53
CA THR A 30 -2.89 2.28 -3.23
C THR A 30 -1.78 1.33 -3.67
N PHE A 31 -1.85 0.06 -3.26
CA PHE A 31 -0.93 -0.99 -3.70
C PHE A 31 -1.44 -1.71 -4.95
N VAL A 32 -0.54 -2.07 -5.85
CA VAL A 32 -0.80 -2.90 -7.04
C VAL A 32 0.19 -4.05 -7.06
N ASP A 33 -0.30 -5.28 -7.13
CA ASP A 33 0.53 -6.49 -7.23
C ASP A 33 -0.19 -7.54 -8.08
N VAL A 34 0.55 -8.55 -8.53
CA VAL A 34 0.03 -9.71 -9.27
C VAL A 34 -0.41 -10.85 -8.35
N ASP A 35 -0.05 -10.78 -7.06
CA ASP A 35 -0.47 -11.74 -6.04
C ASP A 35 -1.89 -11.41 -5.55
N ASP A 36 -2.88 -12.09 -6.13
CA ASP A 36 -4.31 -11.90 -5.82
C ASP A 36 -4.64 -12.20 -4.34
N GLU A 37 -4.03 -13.22 -3.75
CA GLU A 37 -4.26 -13.59 -2.34
C GLU A 37 -3.78 -12.46 -1.42
N LEU A 38 -2.60 -11.92 -1.71
CA LEU A 38 -2.06 -10.79 -0.98
C LEU A 38 -2.93 -9.54 -1.11
N ILE A 39 -3.35 -9.19 -2.33
CA ILE A 39 -4.20 -8.02 -2.56
C ILE A 39 -5.55 -8.18 -1.86
N GLN A 40 -6.16 -9.37 -1.90
CA GLN A 40 -7.41 -9.62 -1.21
C GLN A 40 -7.25 -9.48 0.31
N ALA A 41 -6.19 -10.04 0.90
CA ALA A 41 -5.90 -9.90 2.32
C ALA A 41 -5.66 -8.43 2.73
N LEU A 42 -5.03 -7.62 1.86
CA LEU A 42 -4.84 -6.19 2.09
C LEU A 42 -6.16 -5.42 2.05
N ASN A 43 -7.03 -5.72 1.10
CA ASN A 43 -8.35 -5.09 1.00
C ASN A 43 -9.26 -5.47 2.19
N ASP A 44 -9.19 -6.72 2.66
CA ASP A 44 -10.01 -7.21 3.77
C ASP A 44 -9.58 -6.61 5.13
N ARG A 45 -8.27 -6.39 5.33
CA ARG A 45 -7.74 -5.80 6.56
C ARG A 45 -7.76 -4.28 6.55
N ALA A 46 -7.47 -3.67 5.41
CA ALA A 46 -7.30 -2.23 5.20
C ALA A 46 -6.25 -1.52 6.10
N GLU A 47 -5.53 -2.25 6.96
CA GLU A 47 -4.52 -1.71 7.87
C GLU A 47 -3.35 -2.69 8.10
N TYR A 48 -2.19 -2.13 8.46
CA TYR A 48 -0.98 -2.79 8.92
C TYR A 48 -0.28 -1.94 9.98
#